data_AF-A0A167A6R4-F1
#
_entry.id   AF-A0A167A6R4-F1
#
_cell.length_a   1.000
_cell.length_b   1.000
_cell.length_c   1.000
_cell.angle_alpha   90.00
_cell.angle_beta   90.00
_cell.angle_gamma   90.00
#
_symmetry.space_group_name_H-M   'P 1'
#
loop_
_entity.id
_entity.type
_entity.pdbx_description
1 polymer ?
#
loop_
_entity_poly.entity_id
_entity_poly.type
_entity_poly.pdbx_seq_one_letter_code
_entity_poly.pdbx_strand_id
1 'polypeptide(L)'
;MTDVPGDDAEHDLYRHPDTQTNRRKERQRSKRCFDIYSLGVIFVEIAHWKTIDRVLGIDMRRTRGKPEILRQIRDELLKEESIADIGAEMGEKFEDAIKACLGGEDELGLPHDPRDVAEGMAERLSTEFYENVVKRLEQVVV
;
A
#
# COMPACT_ATOMS: atom_id res chain seq x y z
N MET A 1 -26.53 3.15 1.04
CA MET A 1 -25.72 4.34 0.72
C MET A 1 -24.33 4.08 1.25
N THR A 2 -23.35 3.82 0.39
CA THR A 2 -21.93 3.90 0.80
C THR A 2 -21.60 5.38 0.91
N ASP A 3 -21.27 5.83 2.12
CA ASP A 3 -20.87 7.20 2.36
C ASP A 3 -19.72 7.56 1.42
N VAL A 4 -19.82 8.68 0.70
CA VAL A 4 -18.70 9.15 -0.10
C VAL A 4 -17.67 9.61 0.93
N PRO A 5 -16.48 9.00 0.99
CA PRO A 5 -15.50 9.42 1.96
C PRO A 5 -15.25 10.91 1.80
N GLY A 6 -15.27 11.65 2.91
CA GLY A 6 -14.90 13.05 2.91
C GLY A 6 -13.52 13.24 2.25
N ASP A 7 -13.30 14.43 1.72
CA ASP A 7 -12.05 14.87 1.09
C ASP A 7 -10.98 15.08 2.18
N ASP A 8 -10.63 13.99 2.85
CA ASP A 8 -9.74 13.96 3.98
C ASP A 8 -8.35 13.51 3.52
N ALA A 9 -7.45 14.49 3.42
CA ALA A 9 -6.08 14.29 3.00
C ALA A 9 -5.33 13.29 3.90
N GLU A 10 -5.74 13.14 5.16
CA GLU A 10 -5.16 12.16 6.09
C GLU A 10 -5.48 10.72 5.67
N HIS A 11 -6.71 10.45 5.25
CA HIS A 11 -7.10 9.12 4.79
C HIS A 11 -6.48 8.76 3.44
N ASP A 12 -6.25 9.75 2.57
CA ASP A 12 -5.64 9.51 1.25
C ASP A 12 -4.17 9.05 1.34
N LEU A 13 -3.49 9.23 2.49
CA LEU A 13 -2.14 8.68 2.74
C LEU A 13 -2.11 7.15 2.67
N TYR A 14 -3.18 6.49 3.12
CA TYR A 14 -3.29 5.04 3.17
C TYR A 14 -3.91 4.47 1.89
N ARG A 15 -4.53 5.31 1.06
CA ARG A 15 -5.24 4.84 -0.13
C ARG A 15 -4.29 4.50 -1.26
N HIS A 16 -4.61 3.39 -1.93
CA HIS A 16 -3.95 3.05 -3.18
C HIS A 16 -4.06 4.21 -4.18
N PRO A 17 -2.99 4.56 -4.91
CA PRO A 17 -2.95 5.70 -5.83
C PRO A 17 -4.13 5.78 -6.81
N ASP A 18 -4.66 4.64 -7.24
CA ASP A 18 -5.81 4.55 -8.17
C ASP A 18 -7.18 4.89 -7.57
N THR A 19 -7.27 5.05 -6.25
CA THR A 19 -8.54 5.33 -5.54
C THR A 19 -8.62 6.72 -4.92
N GLN A 20 -7.55 7.51 -4.99
CA GLN A 20 -7.44 8.83 -4.37
C GLN A 20 -8.44 9.83 -4.97
N THR A 21 -8.96 10.73 -4.11
CA THR A 21 -10.18 11.52 -4.34
C THR A 21 -10.09 12.50 -5.51
N ASN A 22 -8.88 12.91 -5.88
CA ASN A 22 -8.64 13.87 -6.98
C ASN A 22 -8.70 13.25 -8.39
N ARG A 23 -8.95 11.95 -8.53
CA ARG A 23 -9.25 11.28 -9.81
C ARG A 23 -10.76 11.16 -10.08
N ARG A 24 -11.57 12.21 -9.89
CA ARG A 24 -13.05 12.14 -9.98
C ARG A 24 -13.61 11.54 -11.28
N LYS A 25 -12.84 11.52 -12.40
CA LYS A 25 -13.23 10.86 -13.66
C LYS A 25 -12.63 9.46 -13.89
N GLU A 26 -11.65 9.05 -13.08
CA GLU A 26 -10.85 7.82 -13.26
C GLU A 26 -10.74 6.97 -11.98
N ARG A 27 -11.45 7.33 -10.91
CA ARG A 27 -11.41 6.62 -9.63
C ARG A 27 -11.92 5.19 -9.82
N GLN A 28 -11.02 4.23 -9.64
CA GLN A 28 -11.39 2.82 -9.71
C GLN A 28 -12.26 2.45 -8.50
N ARG A 29 -13.17 1.49 -8.69
CA ARG A 29 -13.88 0.87 -7.56
C ARG A 29 -12.87 0.23 -6.62
N SER A 30 -13.16 0.27 -5.31
CA SER A 30 -12.30 -0.41 -4.34
C SER A 30 -12.17 -1.90 -4.70
N LYS A 31 -10.93 -2.39 -4.70
CA LYS A 31 -10.55 -3.78 -4.95
C LYS A 31 -9.79 -4.28 -3.72
N ARG A 32 -9.80 -5.60 -3.49
CA ARG A 32 -9.03 -6.22 -2.39
C ARG A 32 -7.54 -5.84 -2.40
N CYS A 33 -6.94 -5.65 -3.58
CA CYS A 33 -5.54 -5.24 -3.69
C CYS A 33 -5.27 -3.85 -3.09
N PHE A 34 -6.26 -2.96 -3.09
CA PHE A 34 -6.11 -1.63 -2.49
C PHE A 34 -6.13 -1.68 -0.96
N ASP A 35 -6.88 -2.63 -0.39
CA ASP A 35 -6.86 -2.88 1.06
C ASP A 35 -5.51 -3.49 1.48
N ILE A 36 -4.93 -4.38 0.65
CA ILE A 36 -3.58 -4.94 0.85
C ILE A 36 -2.51 -3.85 0.82
N TYR A 37 -2.59 -2.89 -0.11
CA TYR A 37 -1.72 -1.72 -0.12
C TYR A 37 -1.84 -0.92 1.19
N SER A 38 -3.07 -0.64 1.62
CA SER A 38 -3.33 0.10 2.86
C SER A 38 -2.71 -0.62 4.07
N LEU A 39 -2.78 -1.95 4.10
CA LEU A 39 -2.13 -2.78 5.11
C LEU A 39 -0.59 -2.63 5.08
N GLY A 40 0.01 -2.59 3.89
CA GLY A 40 1.45 -2.33 3.73
C GLY A 40 1.86 -1.00 4.36
N VAL A 41 1.08 0.07 4.14
CA VAL A 41 1.32 1.38 4.77
C VAL A 41 1.26 1.28 6.31
N ILE A 42 0.30 0.53 6.86
CA ILE A 42 0.21 0.31 8.32
C ILE A 42 1.41 -0.47 8.84
N PHE A 43 1.92 -1.45 8.11
CA PHE A 43 3.13 -2.17 8.52
C PHE A 43 4.37 -1.27 8.57
N VAL A 44 4.49 -0.30 7.65
CA VAL A 44 5.53 0.74 7.72
C VAL A 44 5.41 1.53 9.03
N GLU A 45 4.20 1.95 9.42
CA GLU A 45 4.00 2.66 10.68
C GLU A 45 4.40 1.82 11.91
N ILE A 46 4.10 0.52 11.87
CA ILE A 46 4.49 -0.43 12.92
C ILE A 46 6.01 -0.55 13.00
N ALA A 47 6.70 -0.68 11.86
CA ALA A 47 8.17 -0.80 11.81
C ALA A 47 8.87 0.41 12.45
N HIS A 48 8.38 1.63 12.19
CA HIS A 48 9.01 2.86 12.70
C HIS A 48 8.39 3.39 14.00
N TRP A 49 7.32 2.76 14.49
CA TRP A 49 6.49 3.24 15.60
C TRP A 49 6.07 4.73 15.47
N LYS A 50 5.72 5.12 14.24
CA LYS A 50 5.39 6.50 13.84
C LYS A 50 4.30 6.48 12.77
N THR A 51 3.47 7.52 12.72
CA THR A 51 2.50 7.70 11.65
C THR A 51 3.20 7.97 10.30
N ILE A 52 2.55 7.61 9.19
CA ILE A 52 3.17 7.64 7.86
C ILE A 52 3.57 9.05 7.42
N ASP A 53 2.83 10.08 7.84
CA ASP A 53 3.19 11.47 7.61
C ASP A 53 4.53 11.82 8.30
N ARG A 54 4.81 11.24 9.48
CA ARG A 54 6.07 11.45 10.19
C ARG A 54 7.21 10.64 9.61
N VAL A 55 6.94 9.43 9.12
CA VAL A 55 7.93 8.59 8.42
C VAL A 55 8.39 9.30 7.15
N LEU A 56 7.46 9.83 6.36
CA LEU A 56 7.74 10.51 5.09
C LEU A 56 8.04 12.02 5.22
N GLY A 57 7.98 12.59 6.43
CA GLY A 57 8.20 14.01 6.65
C GLY A 57 7.15 14.94 6.00
N ILE A 58 5.93 14.46 5.83
CA ILE A 58 4.82 15.19 5.20
C ILE A 58 4.17 16.13 6.21
N ASP A 59 4.17 17.43 5.92
CA ASP A 59 3.38 18.41 6.68
C ASP A 59 1.93 18.42 6.18
N MET A 60 1.05 17.72 6.90
CA MET A 60 -0.37 17.59 6.55
C MET A 60 -1.11 18.92 6.39
N ARG A 61 -0.67 20.00 7.07
CA ARG A 61 -1.26 21.33 6.90
C ARG A 61 -0.96 21.91 5.51
N ARG A 62 0.21 21.56 4.95
CA ARG A 62 0.65 22.01 3.62
C ARG A 62 0.17 21.11 2.49
N THR A 63 -0.19 19.87 2.80
CA THR A 63 -0.63 18.85 1.84
C THR A 63 -2.12 18.94 1.52
N ARG A 64 -2.91 19.62 2.36
CA ARG A 64 -4.33 19.85 2.10
C ARG A 64 -4.55 20.51 0.73
N GLY A 65 -5.25 19.80 -0.17
CA GLY A 65 -5.50 20.25 -1.54
C GLY A 65 -4.35 20.03 -2.53
N LYS A 66 -3.29 19.28 -2.15
CA LYS A 66 -2.15 18.95 -3.03
C LYS A 66 -2.07 17.44 -3.32
N PRO A 67 -2.88 16.92 -4.24
CA PRO A 67 -2.88 15.50 -4.59
C PRO A 67 -1.57 14.97 -5.19
N GLU A 68 -0.69 15.84 -5.66
CA GLU A 68 0.59 15.43 -6.25
C GLU A 68 1.51 14.80 -5.21
N ILE A 69 1.53 15.34 -3.99
CA ILE A 69 2.32 14.80 -2.87
C ILE A 69 1.80 13.40 -2.50
N LEU A 70 0.47 13.25 -2.44
CA LEU A 70 -0.18 11.98 -2.10
C LEU A 70 0.05 10.88 -3.15
N ARG A 71 0.27 11.28 -4.41
CA ARG A 71 0.57 10.35 -5.51
C ARG A 71 1.97 9.75 -5.43
N GLN A 72 2.90 10.46 -4.80
CA GLN A 72 4.30 10.03 -4.68
C GLN A 72 4.52 9.07 -3.51
N ILE A 73 3.56 8.92 -2.60
CA ILE A 73 3.72 8.11 -1.38
C ILE A 73 4.14 6.67 -1.70
N ARG A 74 3.48 6.00 -2.65
CA ARG A 74 3.85 4.63 -3.05
C ARG A 74 5.29 4.58 -3.52
N ASP A 75 5.68 5.50 -4.39
CA ASP A 75 7.03 5.55 -4.95
C ASP A 75 8.08 5.83 -3.88
N GLU A 76 7.81 6.73 -2.93
CA GLU A 76 8.68 7.04 -1.80
C GLU A 76 8.85 5.85 -0.84
N LEU A 77 7.78 5.10 -0.58
CA LEU A 77 7.83 3.91 0.27
C LEU A 77 8.52 2.72 -0.39
N LEU A 78 8.47 2.63 -1.72
CA LEU A 78 9.14 1.59 -2.50
C LEU A 78 10.60 1.90 -2.84
N LYS A 79 11.13 3.06 -2.41
CA LYS A 79 12.56 3.36 -2.56
C LYS A 79 13.41 2.36 -1.79
N GLU A 80 14.57 2.05 -2.33
CA GLU A 80 15.51 1.08 -1.75
C GLU A 80 15.91 1.47 -0.33
N GLU A 81 16.14 2.76 -0.06
CA GLU A 81 16.45 3.23 1.29
C GLU A 81 15.30 3.05 2.28
N SER A 82 14.05 3.29 1.86
CA SER A 82 12.86 3.15 2.70
C SER A 82 12.62 1.68 3.06
N ILE A 83 12.76 0.80 2.07
CA ILE A 83 12.60 -0.65 2.25
C ILE A 83 13.74 -1.22 3.11
N ALA A 84 14.98 -0.80 2.88
CA ALA A 84 16.12 -1.26 3.68
C ALA A 84 16.04 -0.80 5.16
N ASP A 85 15.50 0.40 5.42
CA ASP A 85 15.30 0.89 6.80
C ASP A 85 14.28 0.02 7.56
N ILE A 86 13.23 -0.44 6.89
CA ILE A 86 12.26 -1.40 7.45
C ILE A 86 12.94 -2.72 7.78
N GLY A 87 13.77 -3.24 6.88
CA GLY A 87 14.54 -4.46 7.11
C GLY A 87 15.54 -4.34 8.27
N ALA A 88 16.15 -3.17 8.44
CA ALA A 88 17.06 -2.90 9.55
C ALA A 88 16.35 -2.91 10.91
N GLU A 89 15.11 -2.41 10.98
CA GLU A 89 14.31 -2.35 12.22
C GLU A 89 13.62 -3.70 12.53
N MET A 90 13.06 -4.38 11.52
CA MET A 90 12.14 -5.51 11.70
C MET A 90 12.63 -6.85 11.12
N GLY A 91 13.71 -6.83 10.34
CA GLY A 91 14.27 -7.99 9.66
C GLY A 91 13.73 -8.23 8.24
N GLU A 92 14.52 -8.93 7.43
CA GLU A 92 14.29 -9.21 6.00
C GLU A 92 12.92 -9.84 5.70
N LYS A 93 12.44 -10.74 6.56
CA LYS A 93 11.12 -11.39 6.36
C LYS A 93 9.96 -10.40 6.45
N PHE A 94 10.08 -9.38 7.29
CA PHE A 94 9.09 -8.33 7.44
C PHE A 94 9.17 -7.34 6.27
N GLU A 95 10.40 -6.99 5.87
CA GLU A 95 10.69 -6.21 4.68
C GLU A 95 10.05 -6.81 3.41
N ASP A 96 10.31 -8.09 3.14
CA ASP A 96 9.74 -8.84 2.00
C ASP A 96 8.21 -8.73 1.94
N ALA A 97 7.57 -8.95 3.10
CA ALA A 97 6.11 -8.92 3.22
C ALA A 97 5.54 -7.52 2.96
N ILE A 98 6.19 -6.46 3.45
CA ILE A 98 5.78 -5.07 3.21
C ILE A 98 5.94 -4.69 1.75
N LYS A 99 7.09 -5.05 1.15
CA LYS A 99 7.35 -4.77 -0.26
C LYS A 99 6.28 -5.39 -1.16
N ALA A 100 5.87 -6.62 -0.88
CA ALA A 100 4.77 -7.28 -1.57
C ALA A 100 3.43 -6.54 -1.40
N CYS A 101 3.11 -6.07 -0.19
CA CYS A 101 1.89 -5.29 0.05
C CYS A 101 1.86 -3.95 -0.70
N LEU A 102 2.96 -3.19 -0.67
CA LEU A 102 3.07 -1.86 -1.29
C LEU A 102 3.19 -1.92 -2.82
N GLY A 103 3.88 -2.92 -3.32
CA GLY A 103 4.04 -3.17 -4.75
C GLY A 103 2.77 -3.71 -5.40
N GLY A 104 1.87 -4.34 -4.65
CA GLY A 104 0.57 -4.77 -5.15
C GLY A 104 0.70 -5.79 -6.28
N GLU A 105 -0.07 -5.63 -7.35
CA GLU A 105 -0.12 -6.59 -8.46
C GLU A 105 1.26 -6.84 -9.12
N ASP A 106 2.12 -5.82 -9.16
CA ASP A 106 3.45 -5.92 -9.77
C ASP A 106 4.39 -6.85 -8.97
N GLU A 107 4.44 -6.67 -7.64
CA GLU A 107 5.29 -7.49 -6.75
C GLU A 107 4.64 -8.84 -6.40
N LEU A 108 3.31 -8.95 -6.50
CA LEU A 108 2.59 -10.22 -6.33
C LEU A 108 2.54 -11.04 -7.64
N GLY A 109 3.20 -10.58 -8.71
CA GLY A 109 3.29 -11.32 -9.98
C GLY A 109 1.94 -11.53 -10.67
N LEU A 110 0.95 -10.66 -10.42
CA LEU A 110 -0.38 -10.79 -10.97
C LEU A 110 -0.45 -10.21 -12.40
N PRO A 111 -1.16 -10.87 -13.33
CA PRO A 111 -1.25 -10.40 -14.71
C PRO A 111 -2.01 -9.06 -14.82
N HIS A 112 -1.46 -8.15 -15.63
CA HIS A 112 -1.99 -6.80 -15.86
C HIS A 112 -2.92 -6.70 -17.10
N ASP A 113 -3.11 -7.78 -17.88
CA ASP A 113 -3.98 -7.75 -19.09
C ASP A 113 -5.46 -7.74 -18.70
N PRO A 114 -6.24 -6.68 -19.05
CA PRO A 114 -7.67 -6.52 -18.76
C PRO A 114 -8.58 -7.70 -19.13
N ARG A 115 -8.15 -8.56 -20.07
CA ARG A 115 -8.94 -9.71 -20.54
C ARG A 115 -8.78 -10.96 -19.67
N ASP A 116 -7.67 -11.07 -18.94
CA ASP A 116 -7.40 -12.16 -17.99
C ASP A 116 -7.95 -11.87 -16.57
N VAL A 117 -8.44 -10.64 -16.35
CA VAL A 117 -8.84 -10.08 -15.03
C VAL A 117 -10.14 -10.65 -14.48
N ALA A 118 -11.03 -11.16 -15.33
CA ALA A 118 -12.41 -11.40 -14.94
C ALA A 118 -12.65 -12.71 -14.16
N GLU A 119 -11.84 -13.75 -14.39
CA GLU A 119 -12.07 -15.07 -13.78
C GLU A 119 -10.88 -15.48 -12.90
N GLY A 120 -11.11 -15.60 -11.60
CA GLY A 120 -10.12 -16.11 -10.64
C GLY A 120 -9.05 -15.13 -10.15
N MET A 121 -8.97 -13.89 -10.65
CA MET A 121 -7.99 -12.89 -10.15
C MET A 121 -8.06 -12.71 -8.63
N ALA A 122 -9.27 -12.71 -8.08
CA ALA A 122 -9.49 -12.47 -6.67
C ALA A 122 -9.02 -13.65 -5.80
N GLU A 123 -9.06 -14.87 -6.34
CA GLU A 123 -8.51 -16.07 -5.73
C GLU A 123 -6.97 -16.06 -5.82
N ARG A 124 -6.41 -15.75 -7.01
CA ARG A 124 -4.97 -15.60 -7.21
C ARG A 124 -4.37 -14.56 -6.26
N LEU A 125 -4.99 -13.38 -6.16
CA LEU A 125 -4.57 -12.35 -5.21
C LEU A 125 -4.57 -12.86 -3.77
N SER A 126 -5.55 -13.67 -3.39
CA SER A 126 -5.63 -14.23 -2.04
C SER A 126 -4.50 -15.25 -1.80
N THR A 127 -4.21 -16.09 -2.79
CA THR A 127 -3.10 -17.05 -2.76
C THR A 127 -1.76 -16.33 -2.67
N GLU A 128 -1.49 -15.37 -3.56
CA GLU A 128 -0.23 -14.63 -3.58
C GLU A 128 -0.04 -13.81 -2.31
N PHE A 129 -1.10 -13.20 -1.77
CA PHE A 129 -1.04 -12.53 -0.48
C PHE A 129 -0.68 -13.52 0.66
N TYR A 130 -1.30 -14.69 0.67
CA TYR A 130 -1.01 -15.70 1.69
C TYR A 130 0.44 -16.19 1.62
N GLU A 131 0.94 -16.51 0.43
CA GLU A 131 2.30 -17.02 0.24
C GLU A 131 3.37 -15.95 0.49
N ASN A 132 3.20 -14.75 -0.06
CA ASN A 132 4.26 -13.72 -0.04
C ASN A 132 4.19 -12.82 1.20
N VAL A 133 3.04 -12.72 1.87
CA VAL A 133 2.89 -11.87 3.07
C VAL A 133 2.71 -12.74 4.31
N VAL A 134 1.64 -13.53 4.37
CA VAL A 134 1.26 -14.23 5.61
C VAL A 134 2.31 -15.27 6.02
N LYS A 135 2.72 -16.15 5.11
CA LYS A 135 3.76 -17.15 5.41
C LYS A 135 5.12 -16.55 5.72
N ARG A 136 5.46 -15.40 5.11
CA ARG A 136 6.71 -14.69 5.41
C ARG A 136 6.70 -14.16 6.83
N LEU A 137 5.60 -13.54 7.24
CA LEU A 137 5.42 -13.04 8.60
C LEU A 137 5.36 -14.16 9.66
N GLU A 138 4.78 -15.32 9.34
CA GLU A 138 4.77 -16.50 10.24
C GLU A 138 6.18 -17.00 10.57
N GLN A 139 7.14 -16.78 9.68
CA GLN A 139 8.52 -17.19 9.88
C GLN A 139 9.33 -16.20 10.74
N VAL A 140 8.76 -15.06 11.14
CA VAL A 140 9.41 -14.12 12.06
C VAL A 140 9.46 -14.76 13.44
N VAL A 141 10.67 -14.91 13.97
CA VAL A 141 10.91 -15.48 15.30
C VAL A 141 11.23 -14.34 16.25
N VAL A 142 10.47 -14.21 17.32
CA VAL A 142 10.61 -13.20 18.38
C VAL A 142 11.25 -13.82 19.62
#